data_AF-A0A7W1RCA3-F1
#
_entry.id   AF-A0A7W1RCA3-F1
#
_cell.length_a   1.000
_cell.length_b   1.000
_cell.length_c   1.000
_cell.angle_alpha   90.00
_cell.angle_beta   90.00
_cell.angle_gamma   90.00
#
_symmetry.space_group_name_H-M   'P 1'
#
loop_
_entity.id
_entity.type
_entity.pdbx_description
1 polymer ?
#
loop_
_entity_poly.entity_id
_entity_poly.type
_entity_poly.pdbx_seq_one_letter_code
_entity_poly.pdbx_strand_id
1 'polypeptide(L)' 'MDRLLEQVDSNYAGVIVAAKRARQINSYYHNLGEGTFDEFPPPMIETASKNYLTIALEEVAGGKMKYHYR' A
#
# COMPACT_ATOMS: atom_id res chain seq x y z
N MET A 1 -5.14 -5.46 -13.57
CA MET A 1 -5.13 -6.87 -13.13
C MET A 1 -3.95 -7.62 -13.74
N ASP A 2 -3.72 -7.51 -15.05
CA ASP A 2 -2.62 -8.22 -15.73
C ASP A 2 -1.21 -7.87 -15.21
N ARG A 3 -0.92 -6.60 -14.91
CA ARG A 3 0.39 -6.17 -14.37
C ARG A 3 0.65 -6.52 -12.89
N LEU A 4 -0.39 -6.96 -12.16
CA LEU A 4 -0.22 -7.33 -10.75
C LEU A 4 0.39 -8.73 -10.60
N LEU A 5 0.26 -9.58 -11.62
CA LEU A 5 0.71 -10.97 -11.60
C LEU A 5 2.22 -11.15 -11.78
N GLU A 6 2.90 -10.17 -12.40
CA GLU A 6 4.35 -10.26 -12.65
C GLU A 6 5.19 -9.99 -11.39
N GLN A 7 4.58 -9.46 -10.32
CA GLN A 7 5.31 -8.95 -9.16
C GLN A 7 5.06 -9.74 -7.86
N VAL A 8 4.15 -10.71 -7.87
CA VAL A 8 3.80 -11.51 -6.69
C VAL A 8 3.51 -12.95 -7.12
N ASP A 9 4.24 -13.92 -6.54
CA ASP A 9 4.13 -15.38 -6.81
C ASP A 9 2.70 -15.96 -6.67
N SER A 10 1.75 -15.21 -6.13
CA SER A 10 0.36 -15.63 -5.99
C SER A 10 -0.59 -14.42 -5.93
N ASN A 11 -1.72 -14.51 -6.64
CA ASN A 11 -2.82 -13.53 -6.55
C ASN A 11 -3.23 -13.22 -5.10
N TYR A 12 -3.16 -14.21 -4.21
CA TYR A 12 -3.48 -14.04 -2.79
C TYR A 12 -2.45 -13.18 -2.05
N ALA A 13 -1.17 -13.32 -2.39
CA ALA A 13 -0.12 -12.51 -1.78
C ALA A 13 -0.30 -11.03 -2.12
N GLY A 14 -0.64 -10.70 -3.37
CA GLY A 14 -0.89 -9.31 -3.79
C GLY A 14 -2.02 -8.65 -3.01
N VAL A 15 -3.13 -9.37 -2.78
CA VAL A 15 -4.27 -8.87 -2.00
C VAL A 15 -3.91 -8.68 -0.53
N ILE A 16 -3.18 -9.62 0.07
CA ILE A 16 -2.75 -9.53 1.48
C ILE A 16 -1.82 -8.33 1.68
N VAL A 17 -0.87 -8.12 0.74
CA VAL A 17 0.07 -7.00 0.77
C VAL A 17 -0.67 -5.67 0.63
N ALA A 18 -1.57 -5.55 -0.35
CA ALA A 18 -2.38 -4.36 -0.53
C ALA A 18 -3.23 -4.05 0.71
N ALA A 19 -3.84 -5.07 1.33
CA ALA A 19 -4.65 -4.89 2.54
C ALA A 19 -3.82 -4.46 3.76
N LYS A 20 -2.60 -4.98 3.94
CA LYS A 20 -1.68 -4.53 5.00
C LYS A 20 -1.25 -3.09 4.76
N ARG A 21 -0.89 -2.74 3.52
CA ARG A 21 -0.47 -1.38 3.16
C ARG A 21 -1.60 -0.36 3.31
N ALA A 22 -2.83 -0.70 2.92
CA ALA A 22 -3.97 0.19 3.12
C ALA A 22 -4.17 0.58 4.59
N ARG A 23 -3.91 -0.35 5.54
CA ARG A 23 -3.95 -0.04 6.97
C ARG A 23 -2.84 0.92 7.39
N GLN A 24 -1.61 0.73 6.89
CA GLN A 24 -0.50 1.64 7.16
C GLN A 24 -0.78 3.06 6.65
N ILE A 25 -1.36 3.19 5.45
CA ILE A 25 -1.74 4.49 4.88
C ILE A 25 -2.82 5.14 5.74
N ASN A 26 -3.83 4.38 6.18
CA ASN A 26 -4.85 4.90 7.08
C ASN A 26 -4.27 5.39 8.42
N SER A 27 -3.40 4.58 9.04
CA SER A 27 -2.70 4.96 10.27
C SER A 27 -1.79 6.17 10.06
N TYR A 28 -1.12 6.31 8.92
CA TYR A 28 -0.35 7.50 8.57
C TYR A 28 -1.23 8.77 8.56
N TYR A 29 -2.37 8.74 7.88
CA TYR A 29 -3.27 9.90 7.85
C TYR A 29 -3.92 10.19 9.20
N HIS A 30 -4.13 9.16 10.03
CA HIS A 30 -4.62 9.32 11.39
C HIS A 30 -3.58 10.01 12.28
N ASN A 31 -2.34 9.50 12.29
CA ASN A 31 -1.21 10.06 13.02
C ASN A 31 -0.84 11.48 12.54
N LEU A 32 -0.96 11.74 11.22
CA LEU A 32 -0.78 13.08 10.65
C LEU A 32 -1.76 14.10 11.24
N GLY A 33 -2.98 13.68 11.56
CA GLY A 33 -3.97 14.52 12.24
C GLY A 33 -3.66 14.72 13.73
N GLU A 34 -2.98 13.76 14.37
CA GLU A 34 -2.59 13.81 15.78
C GLU A 34 -1.21 14.47 16.02
N GLY A 35 -0.46 14.76 14.95
CA GLY A 35 0.83 15.46 15.01
C GLY A 35 2.05 14.57 15.25
N THR A 36 1.88 13.25 15.19
CA THR A 36 2.93 12.24 15.30
C THR A 36 3.29 11.71 13.91
N PHE A 37 4.57 11.68 13.55
CA PHE A 37 5.01 11.35 12.19
C PHE A 37 5.79 10.02 12.08
N ASP A 38 5.99 9.31 13.20
CA ASP A 38 7.06 8.32 13.27
C ASP A 38 6.68 6.87 12.91
N GLU A 39 5.38 6.54 12.80
CA GLU A 39 4.99 5.12 12.77
C GLU A 39 4.86 4.50 11.37
N PHE A 40 4.46 5.27 10.35
CA PHE A 40 4.22 4.73 9.00
C PHE A 40 4.66 5.67 7.87
N PRO A 41 5.22 5.15 6.75
CA PRO A 41 5.63 5.99 5.64
C PRO A 41 4.41 6.48 4.82
N PRO A 42 4.47 7.71 4.27
CA PRO A 42 3.43 8.27 3.41
C PRO A 42 3.21 7.42 2.15
N PRO A 43 2.09 7.64 1.43
CA PRO A 43 1.90 7.11 0.09
C PRO A 43 3.08 7.44 -0.84
N MET A 44 3.58 6.44 -1.57
CA MET A 44 4.70 6.52 -2.51
C MET A 44 4.26 6.84 -3.96
N ILE A 45 2.95 7.01 -4.16
CA ILE A 45 2.32 7.38 -5.43
C ILE A 45 1.33 8.51 -5.15
N GLU A 46 1.40 9.56 -5.98
CA GLU A 46 0.35 10.56 -6.07
C GLU A 46 -0.82 9.97 -6.86
N THR A 47 -1.95 9.83 -6.19
CA THR A 47 -3.18 9.30 -6.78
C THR A 47 -4.32 10.27 -6.54
N ALA A 48 -5.19 10.41 -7.55
CA ALA A 48 -6.40 11.23 -7.43
C ALA A 48 -7.46 10.58 -6.53
N SER A 49 -7.29 9.29 -6.20
CA SER A 49 -8.22 8.54 -5.35
C SER A 49 -7.95 8.78 -3.88
N LYS A 50 -9.01 9.05 -3.09
CA LYS A 50 -8.92 9.13 -1.62
C LYS A 50 -9.08 7.78 -0.93
N ASN A 51 -9.35 6.72 -1.69
CA ASN A 51 -9.55 5.39 -1.11
C ASN A 51 -8.20 4.70 -0.89
N TYR A 52 -7.83 4.50 0.37
CA TYR A 52 -6.55 3.90 0.78
C TYR A 52 -6.26 2.53 0.14
N LEU A 53 -7.29 1.73 -0.12
CA LEU A 53 -7.13 0.44 -0.78
C LEU A 53 -6.73 0.61 -2.26
N THR A 54 -7.32 1.60 -2.95
CA THR A 54 -6.93 1.93 -4.33
C THR A 54 -5.49 2.40 -4.38
N ILE A 55 -5.07 3.26 -3.46
CA ILE A 55 -3.67 3.73 -3.35
C ILE A 55 -2.72 2.54 -3.17
N ALA A 56 -3.03 1.65 -2.22
CA ALA A 56 -2.21 0.48 -1.95
C ALA A 56 -2.15 -0.49 -3.15
N LEU A 57 -3.25 -0.66 -3.88
CA LEU A 57 -3.28 -1.48 -5.10
C LEU A 57 -2.44 -0.86 -6.22
N GLU A 58 -2.47 0.46 -6.38
CA GLU A 58 -1.64 1.18 -7.34
C GLU A 58 -0.15 1.12 -6.98
N GLU A 59 0.20 1.19 -5.69
CA GLU A 59 1.58 1.01 -5.22
C GLU A 59 2.11 -0.40 -5.50
N VAL A 60 1.28 -1.42 -5.26
CA VAL A 60 1.62 -2.82 -5.54
C VAL A 60 1.71 -3.06 -7.06
N ALA A 61 0.78 -2.51 -7.85
CA ALA A 61 0.79 -2.62 -9.32
C ALA A 61 1.94 -1.85 -9.98
N GLY A 62 2.38 -0.74 -9.38
CA GLY A 62 3.54 0.04 -9.82
C GLY A 62 4.88 -0.56 -9.38
N GLY A 63 4.83 -1.70 -8.67
CA GLY A 63 6.01 -2.44 -8.27
C GLY A 63 6.91 -1.73 -7.26
N LYS A 64 6.38 -0.70 -6.57
CA LYS A 64 7.14 0.10 -5.61
C LYS A 64 7.28 -0.56 -4.24
N MET A 65 6.73 -1.76 -4.06
CA MET A 65 6.80 -2.54 -2.82
C MET A 65 7.57 -3.84 -3.02
N LYS A 66 8.59 -4.08 -2.17
CA LYS A 66 9.22 -5.39 -2.00
C LYS A 66 8.65 -6.06 -0.75
N TYR A 67 7.78 -7.05 -0.91
CA TYR A 67 7.27 -7.83 0.21
C TYR A 67 8.24 -8.99 0.51
N HIS A 68 8.85 -8.98 1.70
CA HIS A 68 9.61 -10.11 2.21
C HIS A 68 8.69 -10.96 3.08
N TYR A 69 8.39 -12.19 2.65
CA TYR A 69 7.84 -13.23 3.52
C TYR A 69 8.97 -13.70 4.45
N ARG A 70 8.80 -13.54 5.76
CA ARG A 70 9.75 -14.04 6.76
C ARG A 70 9.02 -14.98 7.70
#